data_AF-A0A9X5HBA5-F1
#
_entry.id   AF-A0A9X5HBA5-F1
#
_cell.length_a   1.000
_cell.length_b   1.000
_cell.length_c   1.000
_cell.angle_alpha   90.00
_cell.angle_beta   90.00
_cell.angle_gamma   90.00
#
_symmetry.space_group_name_H-M   'P 1'
#
loop_
_entity.id
_entity.type
_entity.pdbx_description
1 polymer ?
#
loop_
_entity_poly.entity_id
_entity_poly.type
_entity_poly.pdbx_seq_one_letter_code
_entity_poly.pdbx_strand_id
1 'polypeptide(L)'
;MIDPPSLVDQYCHGVLRTELGLGTFEAQLARTEGPPAPGTTLFDTQTGFAVRRWCPPLLGLEPHCPPARYLARRRELGTAEAGRRLLRGSGITAYLVDTGLPGDLTDPGELAHAGQAEAHEIVRLEQLAEQVADTSGTVDSFLANLAESVHGAAAHAVAFTSVAGLRHGLALAPEPPG
;
A
#
# COMPACT_ATOMS: atom_id res chain seq x y z
N MET A 1 -5.96 -4.74 32.29
CA MET A 1 -6.17 -4.32 30.88
C MET A 1 -4.92 -4.77 30.15
N ILE A 2 -5.04 -5.67 29.17
CA ILE A 2 -3.89 -6.17 28.42
C ILE A 2 -3.55 -5.10 27.39
N ASP A 3 -2.35 -4.55 27.45
CA ASP A 3 -1.88 -3.64 26.40
C ASP A 3 -1.76 -4.44 25.10
N PRO A 4 -2.33 -3.95 23.99
CA PRO A 4 -2.22 -4.65 22.72
C PRO A 4 -0.74 -4.73 22.31
N PRO A 5 -0.29 -5.88 21.79
CA PRO A 5 1.08 -6.02 21.32
C PRO A 5 1.35 -5.05 20.17
N SER A 6 2.61 -4.64 20.02
CA SER A 6 3.08 -3.87 18.87
C SER A 6 2.73 -4.60 17.56
N LEU A 7 2.16 -3.87 16.59
CA LEU A 7 1.76 -4.45 15.31
C LEU A 7 2.88 -4.25 14.26
N VAL A 8 3.16 -5.30 13.51
CA VAL A 8 3.99 -5.25 12.29
C VAL A 8 3.09 -5.45 11.09
N ASP A 9 3.06 -4.46 10.20
CA ASP A 9 2.37 -4.59 8.91
C ASP A 9 3.33 -5.25 7.92
N GLN A 10 3.17 -6.57 7.78
CA GLN A 10 4.08 -7.41 7.01
C GLN A 10 3.99 -7.20 5.49
N TYR A 11 2.97 -6.51 4.98
CA TYR A 11 2.81 -6.24 3.56
C TYR A 11 1.87 -5.06 3.33
N CYS A 12 2.45 -3.90 3.05
CA CYS A 12 1.71 -2.70 2.70
C CYS A 12 2.35 -1.96 1.52
N HIS A 13 1.77 -0.82 1.18
CA HIS A 13 2.32 0.11 0.20
C HIS A 13 2.46 1.49 0.86
N GLY A 14 3.19 2.37 0.18
CA GLY A 14 3.16 3.79 0.52
C GLY A 14 1.75 4.37 0.49
N VAL A 15 1.57 5.52 1.14
CA VAL A 15 0.31 6.27 1.14
C VAL A 15 0.37 7.39 0.11
N LEU A 16 -0.77 7.77 -0.46
CA LEU A 16 -0.83 8.89 -1.42
C LEU A 16 -0.39 10.20 -0.77
N ARG A 17 0.41 10.99 -1.50
CA ARG A 17 0.87 12.32 -1.06
C ARG A 17 -0.14 13.44 -1.34
N THR A 18 -1.18 13.14 -2.10
CA THR A 18 -2.23 14.07 -2.50
C THR A 18 -3.56 13.73 -1.84
N GLU A 19 -4.36 14.76 -1.56
CA GLU A 19 -5.73 14.54 -1.07
C GLU A 19 -6.65 14.11 -2.21
N LEU A 20 -7.61 13.26 -1.87
CA LEU A 20 -8.58 12.72 -2.83
C LEU A 20 -9.90 13.50 -2.84
N GLY A 21 -10.56 13.47 -3.99
CA GLY A 21 -11.97 13.79 -4.16
C GLY A 21 -12.85 12.77 -3.45
N LEU A 22 -14.16 13.07 -3.28
CA LEU A 22 -15.08 12.10 -2.68
C LEU A 22 -15.14 10.80 -3.50
N GLY A 23 -15.32 10.92 -4.82
CA GLY A 23 -15.38 9.75 -5.70
C GLY A 23 -14.04 9.01 -5.83
N THR A 24 -12.92 9.72 -5.90
CA THR A 24 -11.60 9.06 -6.00
C THR A 24 -11.18 8.42 -4.68
N PHE A 25 -11.60 8.96 -3.53
CA PHE A 25 -11.43 8.30 -2.23
C PHE A 25 -12.33 7.07 -2.11
N GLU A 26 -13.61 7.20 -2.50
CA GLU A 26 -14.57 6.10 -2.48
C GLU A 26 -14.06 4.90 -3.30
N ALA A 27 -13.47 5.15 -4.47
CA ALA A 27 -12.85 4.13 -5.31
C ALA A 27 -11.68 3.38 -4.64
N GLN A 28 -11.06 3.94 -3.58
CA GLN A 28 -10.00 3.25 -2.81
C GLN A 28 -10.56 2.28 -1.75
N LEU A 29 -11.87 2.33 -1.43
CA LEU A 29 -12.45 1.52 -0.36
C LEU A 29 -12.73 0.07 -0.77
N ALA A 30 -12.80 -0.21 -2.07
CA ALA A 30 -13.03 -1.55 -2.58
C ALA A 30 -12.17 -1.82 -3.80
N ARG A 31 -11.55 -2.99 -3.84
CA ARG A 31 -10.90 -3.54 -5.03
C ARG A 31 -11.87 -4.39 -5.89
N THR A 32 -13.16 -4.12 -5.79
CA THR A 32 -14.21 -4.91 -6.45
C THR A 32 -14.38 -4.50 -7.91
N GLU A 33 -14.65 -5.47 -8.77
CA GLU A 33 -15.11 -5.19 -10.13
C GLU A 33 -16.60 -4.82 -10.10
N GLY A 34 -16.89 -3.53 -10.21
CA GLY A 34 -18.25 -3.03 -10.43
C GLY A 34 -18.68 -1.91 -9.48
N PRO A 35 -19.75 -1.17 -9.85
CA PRO A 35 -20.30 -0.10 -9.03
C PRO A 35 -20.92 -0.66 -7.73
N PRO A 36 -21.08 0.18 -6.68
CA PRO A 36 -21.83 -0.21 -5.49
C PRO A 36 -23.27 -0.61 -5.85
N ALA A 37 -23.90 -1.41 -5.00
CA ALA A 37 -25.29 -1.82 -5.19
C ALA A 37 -26.21 -0.58 -5.28
N PRO A 38 -27.31 -0.63 -6.05
CA PRO A 38 -28.22 0.51 -6.21
C PRO A 38 -28.66 1.09 -4.85
N GLY A 39 -28.48 2.41 -4.69
CA GLY A 39 -28.81 3.12 -3.45
C GLY A 39 -27.73 3.09 -2.36
N THR A 40 -26.55 2.52 -2.63
CA THR A 40 -25.42 2.45 -1.70
C THR A 40 -24.15 3.08 -2.28
N THR A 41 -23.13 3.21 -1.45
CA THR A 41 -21.79 3.73 -1.77
C THR A 41 -20.72 2.73 -1.34
N LEU A 42 -19.47 2.85 -1.82
CA LEU A 42 -18.38 2.01 -1.31
C LEU A 42 -18.04 2.31 0.16
N PHE A 43 -18.55 3.41 0.72
CA PHE A 43 -18.53 3.65 2.17
C PHE A 43 -19.43 2.69 2.97
N ASP A 44 -20.33 1.96 2.31
CA ASP A 44 -21.20 0.95 2.92
C ASP A 44 -20.61 -0.47 2.84
N THR A 45 -19.37 -0.60 2.33
CA THR A 45 -18.58 -1.84 2.42
C THR A 45 -17.99 -2.01 3.82
N GLN A 46 -17.49 -3.21 4.15
CA GLN A 46 -16.80 -3.44 5.44
C GLN A 46 -15.61 -2.49 5.64
N THR A 47 -14.80 -2.26 4.59
CA THR A 47 -13.71 -1.26 4.61
C THR A 47 -14.24 0.15 4.85
N GLY A 48 -15.31 0.53 4.15
CA GLY A 48 -15.97 1.82 4.32
C GLY A 48 -16.48 2.04 5.75
N PHE A 49 -17.14 1.04 6.34
CA PHE A 49 -17.58 1.06 7.73
C PHE A 49 -16.40 1.18 8.70
N ALA A 50 -15.31 0.44 8.48
CA ALA A 50 -14.11 0.52 9.30
C ALA A 50 -13.46 1.92 9.25
N VAL A 51 -13.28 2.48 8.05
CA VAL A 51 -12.77 3.86 7.87
C VAL A 51 -13.65 4.84 8.62
N ARG A 52 -14.97 4.78 8.42
CA ARG A 52 -15.93 5.68 9.08
C ARG A 52 -15.95 5.53 10.60
N ARG A 53 -15.66 4.35 11.14
CA ARG A 53 -15.63 4.11 12.60
C ARG A 53 -14.35 4.60 13.25
N TRP A 54 -13.20 4.34 12.63
CA TRP A 54 -11.88 4.43 13.28
C TRP A 54 -11.09 5.67 12.89
N CYS A 55 -11.21 6.16 11.64
CA CYS A 55 -10.40 7.29 11.16
C CYS A 55 -10.91 8.68 11.61
N PRO A 56 -12.22 9.00 11.58
CA PRO A 56 -12.71 10.32 11.98
C PRO A 56 -12.32 10.76 13.39
N PRO A 57 -12.38 9.89 14.43
CA PRO A 57 -11.98 10.26 15.79
C PRO A 57 -10.52 10.75 15.89
N LEU A 58 -9.61 10.16 15.12
CA LEU A 58 -8.20 10.58 15.06
C LEU A 58 -8.02 11.99 14.49
N LEU A 59 -9.03 12.52 13.79
CA LEU A 59 -9.05 13.86 13.20
C LEU A 59 -9.95 14.84 13.98
N GLY A 60 -10.49 14.41 15.14
CA GLY A 60 -11.38 15.21 15.99
C GLY A 60 -12.83 15.26 15.52
N LEU A 61 -13.30 14.22 14.82
CA LEU A 61 -14.68 14.08 14.37
C LEU A 61 -15.38 12.91 15.07
N GLU A 62 -16.71 12.96 15.13
CA GLU A 62 -17.51 11.84 15.62
C GLU A 62 -17.36 10.58 14.72
N PRO A 63 -17.35 9.37 15.30
CA PRO A 63 -17.47 8.14 14.54
C PRO A 63 -18.69 8.19 13.60
N HIS A 64 -18.52 7.62 12.40
CA HIS A 64 -19.53 7.57 11.34
C HIS A 64 -20.02 8.92 10.81
N CYS A 65 -19.31 10.02 11.08
CA CYS A 65 -19.61 11.31 10.46
C CYS A 65 -19.74 11.17 8.92
N PRO A 66 -20.55 12.01 8.25
CA PRO A 66 -20.75 11.92 6.81
C PRO A 66 -19.42 11.93 6.05
N PRO A 67 -19.23 11.09 5.00
CA PRO A 67 -17.97 11.03 4.24
C PRO A 67 -17.46 12.38 3.75
N ALA A 68 -18.35 13.25 3.28
CA ALA A 68 -18.00 14.60 2.85
C ALA A 68 -17.39 15.43 3.98
N ARG A 69 -17.88 15.30 5.22
CA ARG A 69 -17.33 15.98 6.41
C ARG A 69 -15.97 15.42 6.79
N TYR A 70 -15.79 14.10 6.71
CA TYR A 70 -14.50 13.46 6.94
C TYR A 70 -13.43 13.96 5.95
N LEU A 71 -13.74 13.98 4.66
CA LEU A 71 -12.79 14.44 3.63
C LEU A 71 -12.54 15.96 3.68
N ALA A 72 -13.56 16.76 4.01
CA ALA A 72 -13.36 18.19 4.26
C ALA A 72 -12.36 18.42 5.40
N ARG A 73 -12.50 17.69 6.51
CA ARG A 73 -11.58 17.78 7.64
C ARG A 73 -10.15 17.37 7.30
N ARG A 74 -9.97 16.32 6.47
CA ARG A 74 -8.65 15.94 5.97
C ARG A 74 -7.99 17.08 5.18
N ARG A 75 -8.75 17.73 4.31
CA ARG A 75 -8.27 18.88 3.52
C ARG A 75 -7.93 20.09 4.37
N GLU A 76 -8.72 20.38 5.40
CA GLU A 76 -8.43 21.45 6.37
C GLU A 76 -7.11 21.23 7.11
N LEU A 77 -6.80 19.98 7.47
CA LEU A 77 -5.54 19.60 8.12
C LEU A 77 -4.36 19.54 7.13
N GLY A 78 -4.64 19.17 5.88
CA GLY A 78 -3.65 18.86 4.84
C GLY A 78 -3.16 17.41 4.89
N THR A 79 -2.74 16.88 3.73
CA THR A 79 -2.38 15.46 3.55
C THR A 79 -1.36 14.97 4.56
N ALA A 80 -0.29 15.73 4.78
CA ALA A 80 0.80 15.33 5.66
C ALA A 80 0.35 15.20 7.12
N GLU A 81 -0.47 16.12 7.61
CA GLU A 81 -0.95 16.10 8.99
C GLU A 81 -2.02 15.04 9.20
N ALA A 82 -2.97 14.92 8.26
CA ALA A 82 -3.96 13.84 8.30
C ALA A 82 -3.28 12.47 8.25
N GLY A 83 -2.28 12.28 7.38
CA GLY A 83 -1.48 11.07 7.26
C GLY A 83 -0.77 10.72 8.56
N ARG A 84 -0.06 11.66 9.18
CA ARG A 84 0.61 11.45 10.49
C ARG A 84 -0.36 10.96 11.57
N ARG A 85 -1.50 11.64 11.74
CA ARG A 85 -2.48 11.26 12.78
C ARG A 85 -3.05 9.87 12.57
N LEU A 86 -3.36 9.52 11.32
CA LEU A 86 -3.93 8.22 10.97
C LEU A 86 -2.90 7.10 11.09
N LEU A 87 -1.69 7.29 10.59
CA LEU A 87 -0.62 6.29 10.67
C LEU A 87 -0.20 6.04 12.12
N ARG A 88 0.05 7.09 12.91
CA ARG A 88 0.40 6.95 14.33
C ARG A 88 -0.74 6.34 15.15
N GLY A 89 -1.99 6.66 14.80
CA GLY A 89 -3.17 6.09 15.45
C GLY A 89 -3.41 4.60 15.14
N SER A 90 -2.69 4.01 14.18
CA SER A 90 -2.83 2.58 13.83
C SER A 90 -2.19 1.63 14.84
N GLY A 91 -1.23 2.11 15.64
CA GLY A 91 -0.44 1.26 16.56
C GLY A 91 0.58 0.36 15.86
N ILE A 92 0.82 0.56 14.55
CA ILE A 92 1.85 -0.15 13.79
C ILE A 92 3.22 0.45 14.10
N THR A 93 4.17 -0.42 14.44
CA THR A 93 5.55 -0.03 14.80
C THR A 93 6.56 -0.36 13.71
N ALA A 94 6.22 -1.23 12.76
CA ALA A 94 7.06 -1.53 11.60
C ALA A 94 6.20 -1.80 10.35
N TYR A 95 6.63 -1.27 9.21
CA TYR A 95 6.02 -1.47 7.90
C TYR A 95 6.98 -2.21 6.96
N LEU A 96 6.49 -3.24 6.26
CA LEU A 96 7.21 -3.86 5.15
C LEU A 96 6.51 -3.41 3.86
N VAL A 97 7.16 -2.51 3.14
CA VAL A 97 6.56 -1.70 2.08
C VAL A 97 6.95 -2.23 0.72
N ASP A 98 5.99 -2.75 -0.04
CA ASP A 98 6.16 -3.06 -1.46
C ASP A 98 6.17 -1.76 -2.27
N THR A 99 7.36 -1.41 -2.78
CA THR A 99 7.66 -0.21 -3.58
C THR A 99 7.34 -0.40 -5.06
N GLY A 100 6.80 -1.57 -5.45
CA GLY A 100 6.47 -1.93 -6.82
C GLY A 100 5.11 -1.45 -7.32
N LEU A 101 4.32 -0.73 -6.49
CA LEU A 101 3.02 -0.20 -6.89
C LEU A 101 3.20 1.19 -7.53
N PRO A 102 2.69 1.41 -8.77
CA PRO A 102 2.82 2.71 -9.41
C PRO A 102 1.96 3.77 -8.73
N GLY A 103 2.39 5.02 -8.80
CA GLY A 103 1.64 6.18 -8.31
C GLY A 103 2.48 7.13 -7.46
N ASP A 104 1.87 8.23 -7.04
CA ASP A 104 2.49 9.23 -6.18
C ASP A 104 2.38 8.84 -4.71
N LEU A 105 3.10 7.77 -4.36
CA LEU A 105 3.11 7.16 -3.03
C LEU A 105 4.33 7.63 -2.23
N THR A 106 4.20 7.63 -0.91
CA THR A 106 5.36 7.80 -0.01
C THR A 106 6.33 6.64 -0.17
N ASP A 107 7.63 6.94 -0.08
CA ASP A 107 8.65 5.90 0.05
C ASP A 107 8.66 5.33 1.50
N PRO A 108 9.43 4.25 1.76
CA PRO A 108 9.51 3.68 3.11
C PRO A 108 9.98 4.69 4.17
N GLY A 109 10.96 5.54 3.86
CA GLY A 109 11.51 6.50 4.82
C GLY A 109 10.49 7.57 5.24
N GLU A 110 9.69 8.04 4.30
CA GLU A 110 8.62 8.98 4.59
C GLU A 110 7.45 8.36 5.33
N LEU A 111 7.12 7.10 5.02
CA LEU A 111 6.10 6.35 5.74
C LEU A 111 6.53 6.14 7.20
N ALA A 112 7.78 5.74 7.42
CA ALA A 112 8.41 5.63 8.74
C ALA A 112 8.32 6.95 9.52
N HIS A 113 8.71 8.06 8.88
CA HIS A 113 8.66 9.39 9.49
C HIS A 113 7.22 9.80 9.87
N ALA A 114 6.26 9.57 8.98
CA ALA A 114 4.87 9.91 9.22
C ALA A 114 4.26 9.07 10.35
N GLY A 115 4.51 7.76 10.35
CA GLY A 115 4.00 6.79 11.32
C GLY A 115 4.71 6.77 12.67
N GLN A 116 5.91 7.38 12.78
CA GLN A 116 6.81 7.16 13.94
C GLN A 116 7.10 5.66 14.15
N ALA A 117 7.42 4.99 13.05
CA ALA A 117 7.62 3.55 12.96
C ALA A 117 8.88 3.26 12.14
N GLU A 118 9.33 2.02 12.18
CA GLU A 118 10.31 1.51 11.21
C GLU A 118 9.62 1.20 9.88
N ALA A 119 10.35 1.30 8.77
CA ALA A 119 9.88 0.87 7.47
C ALA A 119 11.01 0.22 6.68
N HIS A 120 10.69 -0.89 6.03
CA HIS A 120 11.62 -1.70 5.29
C HIS A 120 11.08 -1.97 3.88
N GLU A 121 11.97 -2.05 2.91
CA GLU A 121 11.58 -2.28 1.52
C GLU A 121 11.31 -3.76 1.24
N ILE A 122 10.20 -4.01 0.54
CA ILE A 122 9.93 -5.23 -0.21
C ILE A 122 10.12 -4.91 -1.69
N VAL A 123 10.94 -5.71 -2.39
CA VAL A 123 11.16 -5.56 -3.84
C VAL A 123 10.20 -6.46 -4.61
N ARG A 124 9.45 -5.86 -5.56
CA ARG A 124 8.58 -6.59 -6.49
C ARG A 124 9.38 -7.14 -7.67
N LEU A 125 9.38 -8.46 -7.83
CA LEU A 125 10.17 -9.15 -8.85
C LEU A 125 9.78 -8.76 -10.28
N GLU A 126 8.50 -8.54 -10.56
CA GLU A 126 8.04 -8.16 -11.90
C GLU A 126 8.54 -6.77 -12.30
N GLN A 127 8.52 -5.79 -11.38
CA GLN A 127 9.03 -4.45 -11.67
C GLN A 127 10.55 -4.48 -11.88
N LEU A 128 11.26 -5.25 -11.05
CA LEU A 128 12.70 -5.44 -11.21
C LEU A 128 13.02 -6.08 -12.57
N ALA A 129 12.27 -7.11 -12.96
CA ALA A 129 12.41 -7.76 -14.26
C ALA A 129 12.11 -6.79 -15.42
N GLU A 130 11.06 -5.98 -15.34
CA GLU A 130 10.72 -4.97 -16.35
C GLU A 130 11.89 -3.98 -16.53
N GLN A 131 12.45 -3.44 -15.44
CA GLN A 131 13.60 -2.53 -15.47
C GLN A 131 14.85 -3.15 -16.09
N VAL A 132 15.13 -4.42 -15.78
CA VAL A 132 16.28 -5.15 -16.33
C VAL A 132 16.07 -5.46 -17.82
N ALA A 133 14.84 -5.79 -18.22
CA ALA A 133 14.50 -6.08 -19.61
C ALA A 133 14.76 -4.85 -20.51
N ASP A 134 14.44 -3.64 -20.02
CA ASP A 134 14.65 -2.38 -20.74
C ASP A 134 16.12 -2.12 -21.13
N THR A 135 17.09 -2.73 -20.41
CA THR A 135 18.53 -2.48 -20.64
C THR A 135 19.31 -3.68 -21.17
N SER A 136 18.70 -4.86 -21.30
CA SER A 136 19.45 -6.11 -21.52
C SER A 136 19.62 -6.51 -23.00
N GLY A 137 18.70 -6.12 -23.89
CA GLY A 137 18.81 -6.29 -25.35
C GLY A 137 18.77 -7.73 -25.90
N THR A 138 19.10 -8.76 -25.10
CA THR A 138 18.98 -10.19 -25.43
C THR A 138 18.44 -10.98 -24.24
N VAL A 139 17.94 -12.20 -24.49
CA VAL A 139 17.44 -13.10 -23.44
C VAL A 139 18.55 -13.53 -22.48
N ASP A 140 19.72 -13.92 -23.00
CA ASP A 140 20.85 -14.35 -22.16
C ASP A 140 21.34 -13.21 -21.25
N SER A 141 21.48 -12.01 -21.82
CA SER A 141 21.81 -10.81 -21.04
C SER A 141 20.75 -10.52 -19.98
N PHE A 142 19.47 -10.67 -20.33
CA PHE A 142 18.37 -10.44 -19.39
C PHE A 142 18.43 -11.40 -18.20
N LEU A 143 18.61 -12.70 -18.45
CA LEU A 143 18.69 -13.69 -17.37
C LEU A 143 19.90 -13.44 -16.46
N ALA A 144 21.06 -13.12 -17.03
CA ALA A 144 22.26 -12.80 -16.26
C ALA A 144 22.07 -11.52 -15.41
N ASN A 145 21.60 -10.44 -16.04
CA ASN A 145 21.39 -9.16 -15.38
C ASN A 145 20.28 -9.22 -14.32
N LEU A 146 19.25 -10.05 -14.54
CA LEU A 146 18.16 -10.22 -13.58
C LEU A 146 18.68 -10.94 -12.33
N ALA A 147 19.46 -12.01 -12.50
CA ALA A 147 20.07 -12.72 -11.38
C ALA A 147 20.98 -11.79 -10.55
N GLU A 148 21.77 -10.95 -11.21
CA GLU A 148 22.61 -9.94 -10.55
C GLU A 148 21.76 -8.88 -9.83
N SER A 149 20.69 -8.40 -10.47
CA SER A 149 19.80 -7.39 -9.90
C SER A 149 19.04 -7.91 -8.67
N VAL A 150 18.57 -9.16 -8.70
CA VAL A 150 17.95 -9.80 -7.52
C VAL A 150 18.96 -9.94 -6.38
N HIS A 151 20.20 -10.33 -6.70
CA HIS A 151 21.26 -10.43 -5.71
C HIS A 151 21.60 -9.06 -5.09
N GLY A 152 21.69 -8.01 -5.90
CA GLY A 152 21.90 -6.64 -5.44
C GLY A 152 20.76 -6.14 -4.56
N ALA A 153 19.51 -6.37 -4.96
CA ALA A 153 18.32 -5.99 -4.19
C ALA A 153 18.27 -6.67 -2.81
N ALA A 154 18.72 -7.93 -2.72
CA ALA A 154 18.73 -8.70 -1.47
C ALA A 154 19.66 -8.12 -0.39
N ALA A 155 20.58 -7.20 -0.74
CA ALA A 155 21.42 -6.52 0.23
C ALA A 155 20.66 -5.50 1.12
N HIS A 156 19.49 -5.04 0.66
CA HIS A 156 18.73 -3.96 1.32
C HIS A 156 17.25 -4.32 1.55
N ALA A 157 16.65 -5.10 0.66
CA ALA A 157 15.27 -5.53 0.79
C ALA A 157 15.13 -6.59 1.89
N VAL A 158 14.07 -6.50 2.69
CA VAL A 158 13.78 -7.51 3.73
C VAL A 158 12.94 -8.66 3.20
N ALA A 159 12.31 -8.49 2.03
CA ALA A 159 11.54 -9.53 1.36
C ALA A 159 11.42 -9.23 -0.15
N PHE A 160 10.99 -10.25 -0.89
CA PHE A 160 10.57 -10.14 -2.28
C PHE A 160 9.10 -10.51 -2.41
N THR A 161 8.42 -9.89 -3.37
CA THR A 161 7.02 -10.18 -3.71
C THR A 161 6.89 -10.48 -5.20
N SER A 162 5.91 -11.33 -5.53
CA SER A 162 5.51 -11.62 -6.90
C SER A 162 4.00 -11.59 -7.02
N VAL A 163 3.52 -10.98 -8.09
CA VAL A 163 2.10 -10.96 -8.48
C VAL A 163 1.75 -12.08 -9.47
N ALA A 164 2.65 -13.05 -9.68
CA ALA A 164 2.44 -14.15 -10.62
C ALA A 164 1.15 -14.94 -10.33
N GLY A 165 0.80 -15.13 -9.05
CA GLY A 165 -0.46 -15.78 -8.66
C GLY A 165 -1.73 -15.01 -9.06
N LEU A 166 -1.63 -13.67 -9.20
CA LEU A 166 -2.72 -12.81 -9.69
C LEU A 166 -2.75 -12.76 -11.23
N ARG A 167 -1.59 -12.84 -11.89
CA ARG A 167 -1.48 -12.76 -13.36
C ARG A 167 -1.73 -14.09 -14.07
N HIS A 168 -1.34 -15.21 -13.46
CA HIS A 168 -1.33 -16.54 -14.08
C HIS A 168 -2.15 -17.59 -13.33
N GLY A 169 -2.80 -17.21 -12.22
CA GLY A 169 -3.47 -18.13 -11.30
C GLY A 169 -2.50 -18.80 -10.33
N LEU A 170 -3.04 -19.45 -9.28
CA LEU A 170 -2.26 -20.01 -8.17
C LEU A 170 -1.42 -21.26 -8.54
N ALA A 171 -1.58 -21.79 -9.76
CA ALA A 171 -0.87 -22.98 -10.22
C ALA A 171 0.24 -22.57 -11.19
N LEU A 172 1.36 -22.09 -10.64
CA LEU A 172 2.60 -21.98 -11.41
C LEU A 172 3.15 -23.39 -11.63
N ALA A 173 3.62 -23.68 -12.84
CA ALA A 173 4.35 -24.92 -13.11
C ALA A 173 5.60 -24.94 -12.19
N PRO A 174 5.86 -26.04 -11.48
CA PRO A 174 6.96 -26.12 -10.51
C PRO A 174 8.33 -26.29 -11.18
N GLU A 175 8.39 -26.29 -12.51
CA GLU A 175 9.63 -26.45 -13.27
C GLU A 175 10.41 -25.13 -13.29
N PRO A 176 11.75 -25.16 -13.13
CA PRO A 176 12.56 -23.98 -13.29
C PRO A 176 12.42 -23.42 -14.71
N PRO A 177 12.53 -22.09 -14.90
CA PRO A 177 12.63 -21.54 -16.25
C PRO A 177 13.82 -22.17 -16.98
N GLY A 178 13.56 -22.64 -18.21
CA GLY A 178 14.54 -23.34 -19.07
C GLY A 178 15.59 -22.44 -19.68
#